data_AF-A0A7V9S7J5-F1
#
_entry.id   AF-A0A7V9S7J5-F1
#
_cell.length_a   1.000
_cell.length_b   1.000
_cell.length_c   1.000
_cell.angle_alpha   90.00
_cell.angle_beta   90.00
_cell.angle_gamma   90.00
#
_symmetry.space_group_name_H-M   'P 1'
#
loop_
_entity.id
_entity.type
_entity.pdbx_description
1 polymer ?
#
loop_
_entity_poly.entity_id
_entity_poly.type
_entity_poly.pdbx_seq_one_letter_code
_entity_poly.pdbx_strand_id
1 'polypeptide(L)' 'PEDIAKAAVWLASDESDYVVGTTLFVDGGMTLYPGFATGG' A
#
# COMPACT_ATOMS: atom_id res chain seq x y z
N PRO A 1 -9.67 7.45 -6.08
CA PRO A 1 -10.28 6.83 -4.89
C PRO A 1 -10.39 5.30 -4.98
N GLU A 2 -10.39 4.78 -6.20
CA GLU A 2 -10.68 3.42 -6.61
C GLU A 2 -9.58 2.45 -6.16
N ASP A 3 -8.32 2.89 -6.17
CA ASP A 3 -7.20 2.04 -5.77
C ASP A 3 -7.19 1.74 -4.27
N ILE A 4 -7.60 2.71 -3.45
CA ILE A 4 -7.80 2.51 -2.01
C ILE A 4 -8.97 1.54 -1.77
N ALA A 5 -10.07 1.68 -2.51
CA ALA A 5 -11.21 0.79 -2.38
C ALA A 5 -10.85 -0.67 -2.74
N LYS A 6 -10.09 -0.88 -3.82
CA LYS A 6 -9.60 -2.23 -4.19
C LYS A 6 -8.70 -2.82 -3.12
N ALA A 7 -7.77 -2.03 -2.57
CA ALA A 7 -6.89 -2.49 -1.50
C ALA A 7 -7.67 -2.85 -0.22
N ALA A 8 -8.69 -2.05 0.12
CA ALA A 8 -9.57 -2.33 1.25
C ALA A 8 -10.40 -3.60 1.04
N VAL A 9 -10.94 -3.80 -0.17
CA VAL A 9 -11.69 -5.03 -0.52
C VAL A 9 -10.80 -6.26 -0.45
N TRP A 10 -9.56 -6.16 -0.94
CA TRP A 10 -8.61 -7.26 -0.85
C TRP A 10 -8.26 -7.60 0.60
N LEU A 11 -7.93 -6.59 1.43
CA LEU A 11 -7.64 -6.80 2.87
C LEU A 11 -8.81 -7.40 3.66
N ALA A 12 -10.04 -7.17 3.20
CA ALA A 12 -11.24 -7.72 3.81
C ALA A 12 -11.63 -9.12 3.28
N SER A 13 -10.89 -9.64 2.31
CA SER A 13 -11.18 -10.92 1.65
C SER A 13 -10.35 -12.08 2.20
N ASP A 14 -10.78 -13.31 1.91
CA ASP A 14 -10.07 -14.53 2.30
C ASP A 14 -8.66 -14.64 1.65
N GLU A 15 -8.42 -13.93 0.55
CA GLU A 15 -7.12 -13.91 -0.14
C GLU A 15 -5.98 -13.30 0.70
N SER A 16 -6.32 -12.60 1.79
CA SER A 16 -5.35 -12.00 2.71
C SER A 16 -5.46 -12.53 4.14
N ASP A 17 -6.00 -13.74 4.33
CA ASP A 17 -6.28 -14.35 5.65
C ASP A 17 -5.08 -14.37 6.62
N TYR A 18 -3.87 -14.45 6.10
CA TYR A 18 -2.63 -14.49 6.88
C TYR A 18 -1.89 -13.14 6.96
N VAL A 19 -2.47 -12.05 6.44
CA VAL A 19 -1.88 -10.71 6.46
C VAL A 19 -2.46 -9.90 7.62
N VAL A 20 -1.75 -9.87 8.74
CA VAL A 20 -2.20 -9.23 9.98
C VAL A 20 -1.14 -8.29 10.56
N GLY A 21 -1.57 -7.29 11.34
CA GLY A 21 -0.68 -6.41 12.09
C GLY A 21 0.20 -5.47 11.25
N THR A 22 -0.15 -5.27 9.98
CA THR A 22 0.64 -4.47 9.03
C THR A 22 -0.14 -3.24 8.55
N THR A 23 0.58 -2.27 7.97
CA THR A 23 0.01 -1.13 7.24
C THR A 23 0.33 -1.30 5.76
N LEU A 24 -0.72 -1.39 4.93
CA LEU A 24 -0.56 -1.44 3.46
C LEU A 24 -0.55 -0.01 2.89
N PHE A 25 0.61 0.44 2.43
CA PHE A 25 0.75 1.75 1.79
C PHE A 25 0.31 1.69 0.32
N VAL A 26 -0.62 2.57 -0.06
CA VAL A 26 -1.08 2.80 -1.43
C VAL A 26 -0.92 4.29 -1.73
N ASP A 27 0.33 4.72 -1.90
CA ASP A 27 0.71 6.13 -1.79
C ASP A 27 1.51 6.66 -3.00
N GLY A 28 1.57 5.90 -4.09
CA GLY A 28 2.32 6.30 -5.29
C GLY A 28 3.84 6.41 -5.08
N GLY A 29 4.38 5.81 -4.02
CA GLY A 29 5.81 5.84 -3.70
C GLY A 29 6.23 6.99 -2.79
N MET A 30 5.29 7.70 -2.15
CA MET A 30 5.62 8.80 -1.22
C MET A 30 6.51 8.34 -0.06
N THR A 31 6.30 7.14 0.46
CA THR A 31 7.10 6.56 1.55
C THR A 31 8.51 6.14 1.11
N LEU A 32 8.82 6.19 -0.19
CA LEU A 32 10.13 5.83 -0.75
C LEU A 32 11.14 6.99 -0.79
N TYR A 33 10.88 8.10 -0.12
CA TYR A 33 11.74 9.30 -0.11
C TYR A 33 12.02 9.83 -1.53
N PRO A 34 11.02 10.36 -2.24
CA PRO A 34 11.16 10.79 -3.64
C PRO A 34 12.26 11.84 -3.88
N GLY A 35 12.67 12.59 -2.86
CA GLY A 35 13.80 13.52 -2.93
C GLY A 35 15.14 12.87 -3.29
N PHE A 36 15.29 11.56 -3.11
CA PHE A 36 16.51 10.80 -3.46
C PHE A 36 16.42 10.11 -4.82
N ALA A 37 15.36 10.33 -5.61
CA ALA A 37 15.14 9.63 -6.87
C ALA A 37 16.26 9.84 -7.92
N THR A 38 17.07 10.90 -7.81
CA THR A 38 18.16 11.24 -8.74
C THR A 38 19.55 11.16 -8.13
N GLY A 39 19.74 10.39 -7.05
CA GLY A 39 21.07 10.10 -6.49
C GLY A 39 21.48 10.88 -5.24
N GLY A 40 20.61 11.72 -4.69
CA GLY A 40 20.82 12.46 -3.43
C GLY A 40 21.60 13.76 -3.59
#